data_AF-A0A7W6C0Q9-F1
#
_entry.id   AF-A0A7W6C0Q9-F1
#
_cell.length_a   1.000
_cell.length_b   1.000
_cell.length_c   1.000
_cell.angle_alpha   90.00
_cell.angle_beta   90.00
_cell.angle_gamma   90.00
#
_symmetry.space_group_name_H-M   'P 1'
#
loop_
_entity.id
_entity.type
_entity.pdbx_description
1 polymer ?
#
loop_
_entity_poly.entity_id
_entity_poly.type
_entity_poly.pdbx_seq_one_letter_code
_entity_poly.pdbx_strand_id
1 'polypeptide(L)' 'MRQYRPASGAIETRATSAESAIARGHADAVSFGQPFIANPDLSQRLFENAPLNSTDRNTFYGGDGRGYVDYPTQEP' A
#
# COMPACT_ATOMS: atom_id res chain seq x y z
N MET A 1 -23.56 -8.94 -6.26
CA MET A 1 -22.51 -8.62 -5.27
C MET A 1 -21.19 -9.17 -5.79
N ARG A 2 -20.28 -8.31 -6.30
CA ARG A 2 -18.98 -8.77 -6.83
C ARG A 2 -17.99 -8.92 -5.68
N GLN A 3 -17.51 -10.14 -5.47
CA GLN A 3 -16.48 -10.46 -4.51
C GLN A 3 -15.18 -9.77 -4.94
N TYR A 4 -14.76 -8.74 -4.20
CA TYR A 4 -13.47 -8.10 -4.41
C TYR A 4 -12.38 -9.06 -3.91
N ARG A 5 -11.69 -9.71 -4.85
CA ARG A 5 -10.43 -10.42 -4.61
C ARG A 5 -9.31 -9.50 -5.11
N PRO A 6 -8.51 -8.86 -4.24
CA PRO A 6 -7.30 -8.20 -4.74
C PRO A 6 -6.32 -9.31 -5.11
N ALA A 7 -6.23 -9.59 -6.41
CA ALA A 7 -5.04 -10.21 -6.97
C ALA A 7 -3.88 -9.22 -6.82
N SER A 8 -2.67 -9.73 -6.67
CA SER A 8 -1.40 -8.98 -6.59
C SER A 8 -1.27 -7.79 -7.56
N GLY A 9 -1.98 -7.79 -8.69
CA GLY A 9 -1.98 -6.68 -9.66
C GLY A 9 -2.74 -5.40 -9.24
N ALA A 10 -3.63 -5.42 -8.24
CA ALA A 10 -4.41 -4.23 -7.84
C ALA A 10 -3.59 -3.12 -7.14
N ILE A 11 -2.39 -3.46 -6.69
CA ILE A 11 -1.47 -2.54 -6.00
C ILE A 11 -0.44 -1.99 -6.99
N GLU A 12 0.06 -2.83 -7.89
CA GLU A 12 0.87 -2.40 -9.05
C GLU A 12 0.12 -1.34 -9.86
N THR A 13 -1.20 -1.53 -10.08
CA THR A 13 -2.04 -0.51 -10.74
C THR A 13 -2.08 0.82 -9.98
N ARG A 14 -1.95 0.83 -8.65
CA ARG A 14 -1.97 2.07 -7.86
C ARG A 14 -0.67 2.84 -7.98
N ALA A 15 0.48 2.15 -7.93
CA ALA A 15 1.79 2.76 -8.16
C ALA A 15 1.86 3.36 -9.58
N THR A 16 1.53 2.56 -10.61
CA THR A 16 1.50 3.02 -12.00
C THR A 16 0.49 4.15 -12.22
N SER A 17 -0.66 4.13 -11.53
CA SER A 17 -1.62 5.24 -11.58
C SER A 17 -1.11 6.52 -10.93
N ALA A 18 -0.30 6.40 -9.87
CA ALA A 18 0.29 7.55 -9.19
C ALA A 18 1.35 8.21 -10.08
N GLU A 19 2.27 7.43 -10.65
CA GLU A 19 3.25 7.90 -11.62
C GLU A 19 2.59 8.59 -12.81
N SER A 20 1.51 7.99 -13.34
CA SER A 20 0.74 8.56 -14.44
C SER A 20 0.06 9.90 -14.07
N ALA A 21 -0.42 10.06 -12.84
CA ALA A 21 -1.05 11.30 -12.39
C ALA A 21 -0.04 12.45 -12.32
N ILE A 22 1.16 12.18 -11.81
CA ILE A 22 2.26 13.16 -11.78
C ILE A 22 2.74 13.47 -13.20
N ALA A 23 3.00 12.46 -14.03
CA ALA A 23 3.53 12.62 -15.38
C ALA A 23 2.59 13.42 -16.30
N ARG A 24 1.27 13.35 -16.07
CA ARG A 24 0.26 14.11 -16.81
C ARG A 24 -0.01 15.50 -16.23
N GLY A 25 0.66 15.88 -15.14
CA GLY A 25 0.43 17.15 -14.45
C GLY A 25 -0.93 17.24 -13.77
N HIS A 26 -1.57 16.10 -13.46
CA HIS A 26 -2.86 16.07 -12.76
C HIS A 26 -2.70 16.23 -11.25
N ALA A 27 -1.50 15.97 -10.72
CA ALA A 27 -1.17 16.13 -9.32
C ALA A 27 0.33 16.41 -9.16
N ASP A 28 0.70 17.09 -8.08
CA ASP A 28 2.10 17.27 -7.66
C ASP A 28 2.55 16.19 -6.66
N ALA A 29 1.59 15.51 -6.02
CA ALA A 29 1.84 14.41 -5.08
C ALA A 29 0.63 13.46 -5.00
N VAL A 30 0.88 12.23 -4.55
CA VAL A 30 -0.15 11.20 -4.33
C VAL A 30 -0.01 10.63 -2.93
N SER A 31 -1.12 10.58 -2.18
CA SER A 31 -1.17 9.98 -0.84
C SER A 31 -1.66 8.54 -0.88
N PHE A 32 -1.00 7.65 -0.16
CA PHE A 32 -1.43 6.26 0.01
C PHE A 32 -1.94 6.02 1.43
N GLY A 33 -3.20 5.57 1.56
CA GLY A 33 -3.80 5.20 2.84
C GLY A 33 -3.58 3.72 3.19
N GLN A 34 -4.52 2.87 2.75
CA GLN A 34 -4.50 1.42 3.04
C GLN A 34 -3.14 0.73 2.79
N PRO A 35 -2.39 0.99 1.69
CA PRO A 35 -1.09 0.38 1.49
C PRO A 35 -0.07 0.72 2.58
N PHE A 36 -0.11 1.94 3.11
CA PHE A 36 0.84 2.42 4.13
C PHE A 36 0.57 1.78 5.50
N ILE A 37 -0.67 1.40 5.80
CA ILE A 37 -1.03 0.71 7.05
C ILE A 37 -0.20 -0.57 7.22
N ALA A 38 -0.09 -1.40 6.18
CA ALA A 38 0.61 -2.68 6.27
C ALA A 38 2.09 -2.63 5.87
N ASN A 39 2.56 -1.50 5.33
CA ASN A 39 3.90 -1.37 4.76
C ASN A 39 4.54 -0.10 5.34
N PRO A 40 5.17 -0.17 6.52
CA PRO A 40 5.84 0.99 7.12
C PRO A 40 6.97 1.55 6.22
N ASP A 41 7.51 0.70 5.35
CA ASP A 41 8.54 0.96 4.34
C ASP A 41 7.97 1.09 2.91
N LEU A 42 6.69 1.48 2.76
CA LEU A 42 5.99 1.53 1.46
C LEU A 42 6.78 2.28 0.38
N SER A 43 7.41 3.41 0.72
CA SER A 43 8.18 4.21 -0.24
C SER A 43 9.30 3.42 -0.89
N GLN A 44 10.05 2.64 -0.10
CA GLN A 44 11.14 1.81 -0.61
C GLN A 44 10.60 0.67 -1.48
N ARG A 45 9.53 0.01 -1.03
CA ARG A 45 8.91 -1.06 -1.82
C ARG A 45 8.39 -0.57 -3.17
N LEU A 46 7.80 0.62 -3.21
CA LEU A 46 7.37 1.24 -4.48
C LEU A 46 8.56 1.57 -5.38
N PHE A 47 9.65 2.09 -4.82
CA PHE A 47 10.87 2.40 -5.57
C PHE A 47 11.52 1.15 -6.19
N GLU A 48 11.57 0.06 -5.42
CA GLU A 48 12.22 -1.19 -5.83
C GLU A 48 11.28 -2.15 -6.58
N ASN A 49 10.00 -1.78 -6.77
CA ASN A 49 8.94 -2.68 -7.23
C ASN A 49 8.85 -3.97 -6.40
N ALA A 50 9.09 -3.86 -5.10
CA ALA A 50 9.08 -4.99 -4.18
C ALA A 50 7.65 -5.40 -3.77
N PRO A 51 7.43 -6.68 -3.37
CA PRO A 51 6.13 -7.14 -2.93
C PRO A 51 5.62 -6.36 -1.70
N LEU A 52 4.34 -6.01 -1.68
CA LEU A 52 3.71 -5.40 -0.50
C LEU A 52 3.15 -6.45 0.45
N ASN A 53 3.20 -6.16 1.73
CA ASN A 53 2.49 -6.87 2.77
C ASN A 53 0.97 -6.75 2.55
N SER A 54 0.25 -7.82 2.87
CA SER A 54 -1.21 -7.82 2.86
C SER A 54 -1.76 -7.13 4.10
N THR A 55 -2.80 -6.31 3.90
CA THR A 55 -3.51 -5.66 5.01
C THR A 55 -4.55 -6.58 5.62
N ASP A 56 -4.71 -6.54 6.94
CA ASP A 56 -5.87 -7.10 7.62
C ASP A 56 -6.82 -5.97 8.01
N ARG A 57 -8.03 -5.97 7.44
CA ARG A 57 -9.02 -4.91 7.70
C ARG A 57 -9.64 -5.01 9.09
N ASN A 58 -9.59 -6.17 9.72
CA ASN A 58 -10.17 -6.37 11.05
C ASN A 58 -9.36 -5.65 12.14
N THR A 59 -8.11 -5.27 11.85
CA THR A 59 -7.21 -4.60 12.78
C THR A 59 -7.09 -3.09 12.53
N PHE A 60 -7.84 -2.53 11.57
CA PHE A 60 -7.70 -1.11 11.21
C PHE A 60 -8.14 -0.14 12.30
N TYR A 61 -9.07 -0.55 13.18
CA TYR A 61 -9.70 0.34 14.15
C TYR A 61 -9.76 -0.32 15.53
N GLY A 62 -9.25 0.39 16.55
CA GLY A 62 -9.17 -0.13 17.91
C GLY A 62 -8.14 -1.25 18.06
N GLY A 63 -8.30 -2.10 19.07
CA GLY A 63 -7.41 -3.24 19.31
C GLY A 63 -6.18 -2.91 20.15
N ASP A 64 -5.12 -3.68 19.94
CA ASP A 64 -3.80 -3.55 20.58
C ASP A 64 -2.74 -3.19 19.53
N GLY A 65 -1.46 -3.50 19.78
CA GLY A 65 -0.38 -3.22 18.81
C GLY A 65 -0.45 -4.04 17.52
N ARG A 66 -1.25 -5.11 17.47
CA ARG A 66 -1.32 -6.03 16.32
C ARG A 66 -2.06 -5.43 15.14
N GLY A 67 -1.45 -5.56 13.96
CA GLY A 67 -1.93 -4.92 12.73
C GLY A 67 -1.86 -3.39 12.80
N TYR A 68 -0.98 -2.85 13.66
CA TYR A 68 -0.73 -1.41 13.81
C TYR A 68 0.77 -1.09 13.84
N VAL A 69 1.52 -1.64 14.81
CA VAL A 69 2.97 -1.38 14.96
C VAL A 69 3.86 -2.58 14.61
N ASP A 70 3.28 -3.74 14.33
CA ASP A 70 3.98 -5.01 14.16
C ASP A 70 4.05 -5.50 12.70
N TYR A 71 3.66 -4.67 11.73
CA TYR A 71 3.90 -4.97 10.32
C TYR A 71 5.40 -4.98 10.00
N PRO A 72 5.92 -6.02 9.32
CA PRO A 72 7.34 -6.14 9.04
C PRO A 72 7.78 -5.18 7.93
N THR A 73 8.96 -4.56 8.10
CA THR A 73 9.72 -3.92 7.02
C THR A 73 10.41 -4.98 6.16
N GLN A 74 10.75 -4.67 4.91
CA GLN A 74 11.78 -5.44 4.21
C GLN A 74 13.12 -5.11 4.88
N GLU A 75 13.86 -6.15 5.25
CA GLU A 75 15.26 -5.98 5.67
C GLU A 75 16.06 -5.38 4.49
N PRO A 76 17.04 -4.50 4.76
CA PRO A 76 17.92 -3.97 3.73
C PRO A 76 18.81 -5.03 3.07
#